data_AF-A0AAP3A647-F1
#
_entry.id   AF-A0AAP3A647-F1
#
_cell.length_a   1.000
_cell.length_b   1.000
_cell.length_c   1.000
_cell.angle_alpha   90.00
_cell.angle_beta   90.00
_cell.angle_gamma   90.00
#
_symmetry.space_group_name_H-M   'P 1'
#
loop_
_entity.id
_entity.type
_entity.pdbx_description
1 polymer ?
#
loop_
_entity_poly.entity_id
_entity_poly.type
_entity_poly.pdbx_seq_one_letter_code
_entity_poly.pdbx_strand_id
1 'polypeptide(L)' 'MPCAGHAENEQYGANFNNADIRQFVEIVGQHLGKTILIDPSVQGTISVRSNDTFSQQEYYQFFLSILDLYGY' A
#
# COMPACT_ATOMS: atom_id res chain seq x y z
N MET A 1 6.58 26.92 -26.38
CA MET A 1 6.24 25.51 -26.13
C MET A 1 6.00 25.37 -24.63
N PRO A 2 4.80 25.02 -24.16
CA PRO A 2 4.55 24.81 -22.74
C PRO A 2 4.87 23.36 -22.39
N CYS A 3 5.92 23.11 -21.59
CA CYS A 3 6.09 21.83 -20.92
C CYS A 3 5.13 21.82 -19.72
N ALA A 4 3.93 21.31 -19.94
CA ALA A 4 2.93 21.13 -18.90
C ALA A 4 3.18 19.83 -18.14
N GLY A 5 3.03 19.89 -16.81
CA GLY A 5 2.81 18.72 -15.97
C GLY A 5 3.99 18.30 -15.11
N HIS A 6 4.35 19.12 -14.10
CA HIS A 6 4.75 18.50 -12.84
C HIS A 6 3.49 17.85 -12.30
N ALA A 7 3.33 16.56 -12.57
CA ALA A 7 2.43 15.73 -11.79
C ALA A 7 2.89 15.90 -10.34
N GLU A 8 2.03 16.46 -9.50
CA GLU A 8 2.07 16.33 -8.05
C GLU A 8 2.12 14.84 -7.73
N ASN A 9 3.33 14.27 -7.76
CA ASN A 9 3.58 12.89 -7.46
C ASN A 9 3.42 12.79 -5.95
N GLU A 10 2.20 12.44 -5.52
CA GLU A 10 1.96 12.00 -4.16
C GLU A 10 2.86 10.80 -3.91
N GLN A 11 4.01 11.10 -3.34
CA GLN A 11 5.09 10.17 -3.08
C GLN A 11 4.71 9.39 -1.82
N TYR A 12 4.08 8.24 -2.01
CA TYR A 12 3.64 7.39 -0.91
C TYR A 12 4.82 6.57 -0.40
N GLY A 13 5.43 7.05 0.68
CA GLY A 13 6.45 6.30 1.44
C GLY A 13 5.79 5.42 2.50
N ALA A 14 6.06 4.11 2.45
CA ALA A 14 5.57 3.15 3.43
C ALA A 14 6.74 2.62 4.28
N ASN A 15 6.81 3.02 5.54
CA ASN A 15 7.70 2.40 6.52
C ASN A 15 6.86 1.85 7.68
N PHE A 16 6.57 0.57 7.61
CA PHE A 16 5.82 -0.15 8.61
C PHE A 16 6.75 -1.18 9.23
N ASN A 17 7.13 -1.00 10.48
CA ASN A 17 7.90 -2.01 11.20
C ASN A 17 7.00 -2.68 12.23
N ASN A 18 6.87 -4.00 12.14
CA ASN A 18 6.06 -4.79 13.05
C ASN A 18 4.57 -4.36 13.08
N ALA A 19 4.06 -3.81 11.98
CA ALA A 19 2.69 -3.31 11.91
C ALA A 19 1.69 -4.46 11.71
N ASP A 20 0.48 -4.30 12.22
CA ASP A 20 -0.58 -5.28 12.02
C ASP A 20 -1.07 -5.27 10.56
N ILE A 21 -1.15 -6.44 9.93
CA ILE A 21 -1.59 -6.58 8.53
C ILE A 21 -3.00 -6.02 8.31
N ARG A 22 -3.90 -6.16 9.28
CA ARG A 22 -5.29 -5.72 9.15
C ARG A 22 -5.35 -4.20 9.11
N GLN A 23 -4.58 -3.56 9.99
CA GLN A 23 -4.48 -2.11 10.06
C GLN A 23 -3.86 -1.53 8.77
N PHE A 24 -2.85 -2.21 8.22
CA PHE A 24 -2.28 -1.83 6.93
C PHE A 24 -3.31 -1.89 5.79
N VAL A 25 -4.03 -3.01 5.66
CA VAL A 25 -5.05 -3.20 4.62
C VAL A 25 -6.18 -2.17 4.75
N GLU A 26 -6.58 -1.83 5.97
CA GLU A 26 -7.60 -0.82 6.24
C GLU A 26 -7.15 0.58 5.79
N ILE A 27 -5.94 0.99 6.16
CA ILE A 27 -5.35 2.28 5.75
C ILE A 27 -5.24 2.34 4.22
N VAL A 28 -4.69 1.30 3.60
CA VAL A 28 -4.54 1.21 2.14
C VAL A 28 -5.89 1.27 1.43
N GLY A 29 -6.88 0.52 1.92
CA GLY A 29 -8.25 0.52 1.38
C GLY A 29 -8.91 1.90 1.46
N GLN A 30 -8.73 2.61 2.56
CA GLN A 30 -9.21 3.98 2.73
C GLN A 30 -8.52 4.95 1.77
N HIS A 31 -7.19 4.87 1.62
CA HIS A 31 -6.43 5.71 0.69
C HIS A 31 -6.81 5.46 -0.78
N LEU A 32 -7.08 4.21 -1.15
CA LEU A 32 -7.50 3.84 -2.51
C LEU A 32 -9.00 4.07 -2.76
N GLY A 33 -9.80 4.35 -1.72
CA GLY A 33 -11.25 4.45 -1.81
C GLY A 33 -11.91 3.14 -2.27
N LYS A 34 -11.32 1.99 -1.92
CA LYS A 34 -11.82 0.66 -2.30
C LYS A 34 -12.32 -0.08 -1.07
N THR A 35 -13.47 -0.74 -1.20
CA THR A 35 -13.98 -1.65 -0.17
C THR A 35 -13.18 -2.94 -0.22
N ILE A 36 -12.37 -3.20 0.82
CA ILE A 36 -11.61 -4.44 0.97
C ILE A 36 -12.30 -5.33 2.01
N LEU A 37 -12.52 -6.60 1.68
CA LEU A 37 -13.01 -7.62 2.61
C LEU A 37 -11.81 -8.29 3.27
N ILE A 38 -11.73 -8.23 4.61
CA ILE A 38 -10.65 -8.84 5.39
C ILE A 38 -11.23 -10.05 6.13
N ASP A 39 -10.67 -11.23 5.88
CA ASP A 39 -11.04 -12.43 6.62
C ASP A 39 -10.45 -12.38 8.05
N PRO A 40 -11.18 -12.80 9.10
CA PRO A 40 -10.67 -12.79 10.48
C PRO A 40 -9.43 -13.67 10.70
N SER A 41 -9.13 -14.60 9.80
CA SER A 41 -7.92 -15.44 9.82
C SER A 41 -6.67 -14.68 9.37
N VAL A 42 -6.83 -13.51 8.73
CA VAL A 42 -5.73 -12.62 8.34
C VAL A 42 -5.17 -11.96 9.60
N GLN A 43 -4.21 -12.63 10.23
CA GLN A 43 -3.55 -12.20 11.46
C GLN A 43 -2.05 -12.34 11.30
N GLY A 44 -1.30 -11.34 11.74
CA GLY A 44 0.15 -11.33 11.64
C GLY A 44 0.71 -9.92 11.59
N THR A 45 2.01 -9.83 11.80
CA THR A 45 2.75 -8.57 11.74
C THR A 45 3.57 -8.51 10.48
N ILE A 46 3.43 -7.43 9.72
CA ILE A 46 4.21 -7.17 8.52
C ILE A 46 5.30 -6.14 8.83
N SER A 47 6.47 -6.34 8.23
CA SER A 47 7.53 -5.35 8.21
C SER A 47 7.79 -4.93 6.77
N VAL A 48 7.21 -3.79 6.39
CA VAL A 48 7.38 -3.16 5.08
C VAL A 48 8.39 -2.05 5.21
N ARG A 49 9.47 -2.16 4.45
CA ARG A 49 10.47 -1.11 4.34
C ARG A 49 10.62 -0.71 2.88
N SER A 50 10.09 0.46 2.55
CA SER A 50 10.34 1.11 1.26
C SER A 50 11.50 2.10 1.41
N ASN A 51 12.54 1.96 0.60
CA ASN A 51 13.61 2.97 0.47
C ASN A 51 13.22 4.09 -0.51
N ASP A 52 12.29 3.79 -1.42
CA ASP A 52 11.80 4.70 -2.45
C ASP A 52 10.35 5.10 -2.19
N THR A 53 9.98 6.27 -2.71
CA THR A 53 8.60 6.76 -2.72
C THR A 53 7.86 6.17 -3.89
N PHE A 54 6.71 5.54 -3.64
CA PHE A 54 5.90 4.94 -4.69
C PHE A 54 4.87 5.92 -5.24
N SER A 55 4.64 5.84 -6.55
CA SER A 55 3.46 6.43 -7.18
C SER A 55 2.21 5.62 -6.80
N GLN A 56 1.01 6.21 -6.91
CA GLN A 56 -0.26 5.53 -6.58
C GLN A 56 -0.41 4.13 -7.22
N GLN A 57 0.09 3.96 -8.46
CA GLN A 57 0.07 2.68 -9.18
C GLN A 57 1.03 1.64 -8.58
N GLU A 58 2.24 2.07 -8.21
CA GLU A 58 3.25 1.20 -7.59
C GLU A 58 2.82 0.79 -6.18
N TYR A 59 2.20 1.71 -5.44
CA TYR A 59 1.62 1.43 -4.13
C TYR A 59 0.53 0.34 -4.20
N TYR A 60 -0.34 0.41 -5.21
CA TYR A 60 -1.35 -0.61 -5.45
C TYR A 60 -0.75 -1.97 -5.84
N GLN A 61 0.25 -1.99 -6.74
CA GLN A 61 0.94 -3.23 -7.11
C GLN A 61 1.67 -3.86 -5.91
N PHE A 62 2.31 -3.04 -5.08
CA PHE A 62 2.97 -3.48 -3.87
C PHE A 62 1.98 -4.11 -2.88
N PHE A 63 0.82 -3.49 -2.69
CA PHE A 63 -0.27 -4.04 -1.90
C PHE A 63 -0.69 -5.43 -2.40
N LEU A 64 -0.87 -5.59 -3.72
CA LEU A 64 -1.20 -6.89 -4.32
C LEU A 64 -0.10 -7.93 -4.09
N SER A 65 1.18 -7.55 -4.22
CA SER A 65 2.30 -8.46 -3.94
C SER A 65 2.34 -8.94 -2.48
N ILE A 66 1.92 -8.09 -1.53
CA ILE A 66 1.79 -8.51 -0.13
C ILE A 66 0.65 -9.51 0.02
N LEU A 67 -0.53 -9.24 -0.53
CA LEU A 67 -1.65 -10.19 -0.47
C LEU A 67 -1.28 -11.55 -1.08
N ASP A 68 -0.62 -11.54 -2.23
CA ASP A 68 -0.12 -12.74 -2.93
C ASP A 68 0.90 -13.52 -2.08
N LEU A 69 1.84 -12.82 -1.43
CA LEU A 69 2.84 -13.45 -0.54
C LEU A 69 2.19 -14.18 0.64
N TYR A 70 1.11 -13.62 1.19
CA TYR A 70 0.33 -14.24 2.26
C TYR A 70 -0.65 -15.32 1.74
N GLY A 71 -0.78 -15.48 0.43
CA GLY A 71 -1.60 -16.51 -0.21
C GLY A 71 -3.09 -16.18 -0.29
N TYR A 72 -3.43 -14.89 -0.38
CA TYR A 72 -4.80 -14.39 -0.49
C TYR A 72 -5.11 -13.82 -1.88
#